data_AF-A0A3B4XW49-F1
#
_entry.id   AF-A0A3B4XW49-F1
#
_cell.length_a   1.000
_cell.length_b   1.000
_cell.length_c   1.000
_cell.angle_alpha   90.00
_cell.angle_beta   90.00
_cell.angle_gamma   90.00
#
_symmetry.space_group_name_H-M   'P 1'
#
loop_
_entity.id
_entity.type
_entity.pdbx_description
1 polymer ?
#
loop_
_entity_poly.entity_id
_entity_poly.type
_entity_poly.pdbx_seq_one_letter_code
_entity_poly.pdbx_strand_id
1 'polypeptide(L)'
;MSVINIFVKSFSVDQLIDHKHSRVQEKLIAANMAKMPKMIADWRREKRESKLKQKEEKARRDMLLSQARERFGYAVDPRSPKFLEMVAEIEKEEKKRRKLVKRRLKEEQVAAPVTPPADSS
;
A
#
# COMPACT_ATOMS: atom_id res chain seq x y z
N MET A 1 -9.02 17.01 65.19
CA MET A 1 -8.15 17.42 64.06
C MET A 1 -8.67 18.73 63.50
N SER A 2 -7.82 19.74 63.30
CA SER A 2 -8.23 21.08 62.85
C SER A 2 -8.69 21.06 61.37
N VAL A 3 -9.77 21.78 61.05
CA VAL A 3 -10.37 21.91 59.71
C VAL A 3 -9.37 22.35 58.62
N ILE A 4 -8.36 23.13 59.01
CA ILE A 4 -7.27 23.57 58.13
C ILE A 4 -6.44 22.38 57.61
N ASN A 5 -6.19 21.38 58.46
CA ASN A 5 -5.41 20.19 58.08
C ASN A 5 -6.19 19.28 57.11
N ILE A 6 -7.54 19.27 57.22
CA ILE A 6 -8.40 18.53 56.29
C ILE A 6 -8.34 19.18 54.90
N PHE A 7 -8.47 20.51 54.83
CA PHE A 7 -8.43 21.25 53.56
C PHE A 7 -7.09 21.12 52.83
N VAL A 8 -5.97 21.24 53.55
CA VAL A 8 -4.61 21.05 52.97
C VAL A 8 -4.43 19.63 52.42
N LYS A 9 -4.95 18.61 53.11
CA LYS A 9 -4.92 17.22 52.63
C LYS A 9 -5.75 17.03 51.37
N SER A 10 -6.98 17.54 51.33
CA SER A 10 -7.83 17.46 50.12
C SER A 10 -7.17 18.15 48.92
N PHE A 11 -6.62 19.35 49.11
CA PHE A 11 -5.91 20.07 48.05
C PHE A 11 -4.68 19.31 47.53
N SER A 12 -3.93 18.64 48.43
CA SER A 12 -2.79 17.80 48.03
C SER A 12 -3.22 16.56 47.25
N VAL A 13 -4.40 16.00 47.57
CA VAL A 13 -4.99 14.87 46.83
C VAL A 13 -5.41 15.31 45.43
N ASP A 14 -6.07 16.46 45.30
CA ASP A 14 -6.49 17.00 44.01
C ASP A 14 -5.29 17.29 43.09
N GLN A 15 -4.23 17.93 43.60
CA GLN A 15 -2.99 18.13 42.84
C GLN A 15 -2.34 16.82 42.38
N LEU A 16 -2.35 15.79 43.24
CA LEU A 16 -1.79 14.48 42.89
C LEU A 16 -2.62 13.79 41.80
N ILE A 17 -3.94 13.94 41.82
CA ILE A 17 -4.85 13.44 40.79
C ILE A 17 -4.55 14.15 39.46
N ASP A 18 -4.49 15.47 39.45
CA ASP A 18 -4.19 16.27 38.25
C ASP A 18 -2.83 15.89 37.65
N HIS A 19 -1.78 15.81 38.48
CA HIS A 19 -0.46 15.39 38.04
C HIS A 19 -0.44 13.96 37.47
N LYS A 20 -1.25 13.04 38.02
CA LYS A 20 -1.38 11.68 37.46
C LYS A 20 -2.07 11.72 36.11
N HIS A 21 -3.13 12.49 35.95
CA HIS A 21 -3.83 12.63 34.67
C HIS A 21 -2.90 13.24 33.60
N SER A 22 -2.18 14.32 33.91
CA SER A 22 -1.22 14.92 32.98
C SER A 22 -0.14 13.92 32.55
N ARG A 23 0.43 13.17 33.49
CA ARG A 23 1.45 12.14 33.17
C ARG A 23 0.92 11.02 32.29
N VAL A 24 -0.33 10.60 32.48
CA VAL A 24 -0.95 9.58 31.62
C VAL A 24 -1.15 10.12 30.21
N GLN A 25 -1.63 11.36 30.08
CA GLN A 25 -1.80 12.02 28.78
C GLN A 25 -0.47 12.20 28.05
N GLU A 26 0.56 12.68 28.74
CA GLU A 26 1.91 12.84 28.18
C GLU A 26 2.49 11.53 27.68
N LYS A 27 2.32 10.43 28.42
CA LYS A 27 2.74 9.09 27.99
C LYS A 27 2.01 8.63 26.74
N LEU A 28 0.70 8.88 26.67
CA LEU A 28 -0.11 8.54 25.50
C LEU A 28 0.32 9.36 24.27
N ILE A 29 0.53 10.65 24.44
CA ILE A 29 1.01 11.55 23.39
C ILE A 29 2.39 11.11 22.91
N ALA A 30 3.33 10.80 23.81
CA ALA A 30 4.66 10.33 23.46
C ALA A 30 4.63 9.01 22.65
N ALA A 31 3.81 8.05 23.07
CA ALA A 31 3.63 6.79 22.35
C ALA A 31 3.05 7.01 20.94
N ASN A 32 2.05 7.89 20.82
CA ASN A 32 1.45 8.25 19.53
C ASN A 32 2.48 8.97 18.64
N MET A 33 3.22 9.93 19.18
CA MET A 33 4.27 10.67 18.47
C MET A 33 5.40 9.76 17.99
N ALA A 34 5.76 8.72 18.74
CA ALA A 34 6.74 7.73 18.29
C ALA A 34 6.25 6.90 17.09
N LYS A 35 4.93 6.67 16.98
CA LYS A 35 4.33 5.94 15.85
C LYS A 35 4.14 6.83 14.59
N MET A 36 3.98 8.13 14.77
CA MET A 36 3.68 9.08 13.70
C MET A 36 4.67 9.04 12.51
N PRO A 37 6.01 9.01 12.69
CA PRO A 37 6.95 8.99 11.57
C PRO A 37 6.73 7.81 10.62
N LYS A 38 6.46 6.62 11.17
CA LYS A 38 6.17 5.43 10.36
C LYS A 38 4.88 5.61 9.56
N MET A 39 3.81 6.08 10.21
CA MET A 39 2.52 6.31 9.54
C MET A 39 2.62 7.35 8.43
N ILE A 40 3.39 8.42 8.63
CA ILE A 40 3.63 9.45 7.60
C ILE A 40 4.39 8.85 6.41
N ALA A 41 5.42 8.03 6.66
CA ALA A 41 6.18 7.37 5.60
C ALA A 41 5.30 6.41 4.80
N ASP A 42 4.48 5.61 5.48
CA ASP A 42 3.51 4.70 4.87
C ASP A 42 2.49 5.46 4.02
N TRP A 43 1.90 6.54 4.56
CA TRP A 43 0.96 7.38 3.81
C TRP A 43 1.59 8.03 2.57
N ARG A 44 2.81 8.55 2.68
CA ARG A 44 3.54 9.11 1.52
C ARG A 44 3.84 8.04 0.47
N ARG A 45 4.16 6.82 0.89
CA ARG A 45 4.38 5.68 -0.01
C ARG A 45 3.09 5.33 -0.73
N GLU A 46 2.00 5.14 0.00
CA GLU A 46 0.68 4.82 -0.56
C GLU A 46 0.20 5.90 -1.53
N LYS A 47 0.40 7.18 -1.20
CA LYS A 47 0.04 8.29 -2.11
C LYS A 47 0.82 8.22 -3.42
N ARG A 48 2.12 7.88 -3.37
CA ARG A 48 2.95 7.70 -4.56
C ARG A 48 2.52 6.49 -5.37
N GLU A 49 2.29 5.35 -4.71
CA GLU A 49 1.83 4.11 -5.37
C GLU A 49 0.46 4.30 -6.03
N SER A 50 -0.47 4.98 -5.36
CA SER A 50 -1.78 5.32 -5.93
C SER A 50 -1.64 6.21 -7.17
N LYS A 51 -0.77 7.22 -7.12
CA LYS A 51 -0.49 8.08 -8.28
C LYS A 51 0.13 7.31 -9.45
N LEU A 52 1.03 6.36 -9.16
CA LEU A 52 1.64 5.50 -10.17
C LEU A 52 0.60 4.57 -10.80
N LYS A 53 -0.20 3.87 -9.99
CA LYS A 53 -1.30 3.01 -10.47
C LYS A 53 -2.28 3.78 -11.35
N GLN A 54 -2.68 4.99 -10.96
CA GLN A 54 -3.55 5.84 -11.79
C GLN A 54 -2.91 6.21 -13.13
N LYS A 55 -1.60 6.48 -13.16
CA LYS A 55 -0.86 6.75 -14.41
C LYS A 55 -0.77 5.50 -15.30
N GLU A 56 -0.48 4.35 -14.71
CA GLU A 56 -0.41 3.06 -15.42
C GLU A 56 -1.77 2.66 -16.00
N GLU A 57 -2.86 2.82 -15.24
CA GLU A 57 -4.21 2.57 -15.71
C GLU A 57 -4.61 3.53 -16.83
N LYS A 58 -4.23 4.82 -16.72
CA LYS A 58 -4.45 5.79 -17.80
C LYS A 58 -3.68 5.38 -19.05
N ALA A 59 -2.40 5.07 -18.94
CA ALA A 59 -1.58 4.63 -20.07
C ALA A 59 -2.11 3.33 -20.70
N ARG A 60 -2.55 2.36 -19.89
CA ARG A 60 -3.17 1.12 -20.38
C ARG A 60 -4.46 1.42 -21.14
N ARG A 61 -5.32 2.29 -20.61
CA ARG A 61 -6.56 2.72 -21.27
C ARG A 61 -6.25 3.42 -22.59
N ASP A 62 -5.30 4.35 -22.61
CA ASP A 62 -4.92 5.10 -23.80
C ASP A 62 -4.34 4.17 -24.89
N MET A 63 -3.55 3.15 -24.51
CA MET A 63 -3.07 2.11 -25.41
C MET A 63 -4.20 1.26 -26.00
N LEU A 64 -5.19 0.87 -25.20
CA LEU A 64 -6.35 0.12 -25.70
C LEU A 64 -7.20 0.97 -26.65
N LEU A 65 -7.34 2.27 -26.36
CA LEU A 65 -8.05 3.20 -27.23
C LEU A 65 -7.29 3.45 -28.54
N SER A 66 -5.95 3.54 -28.52
CA SER A 66 -5.18 3.69 -29.76
C SER A 66 -5.30 2.45 -30.65
N GLN A 67 -5.19 1.25 -30.08
CA GLN A 67 -5.39 -0.01 -30.81
C GLN A 67 -6.81 -0.12 -31.37
N ALA A 68 -7.83 0.29 -30.60
CA ALA A 68 -9.19 0.32 -31.09
C ALA A 68 -9.37 1.32 -32.25
N ARG A 69 -8.71 2.48 -32.18
CA ARG A 69 -8.73 3.47 -33.26
C ARG A 69 -8.10 2.95 -34.54
N GLU A 70 -7.02 2.20 -34.44
CA GLU A 70 -6.38 1.56 -35.60
C GLU A 70 -7.27 0.48 -36.23
N ARG A 71 -8.01 -0.28 -35.42
CA ARG A 71 -8.84 -1.40 -35.89
C ARG A 71 -10.22 -0.99 -36.40
N PHE A 72 -10.87 -0.05 -35.71
CA PHE A 72 -12.27 0.30 -35.91
C PHE A 72 -12.52 1.78 -36.26
N GLY A 73 -11.47 2.61 -36.28
CA GLY A 73 -11.53 4.04 -36.60
C GLY A 73 -11.72 4.97 -35.39
N TYR A 74 -11.83 6.28 -35.64
CA TYR A 74 -11.82 7.31 -34.58
C TYR A 74 -13.08 7.34 -33.70
N ALA A 75 -14.21 6.77 -34.15
CA ALA A 75 -15.52 6.84 -33.50
C ALA A 75 -15.84 5.57 -32.67
N VAL A 76 -14.90 5.08 -31.86
CA VAL A 76 -15.12 3.90 -31.03
C VAL A 76 -15.52 4.31 -29.61
N ASP A 77 -16.74 3.92 -29.22
CA ASP A 77 -17.21 4.02 -27.84
C ASP A 77 -16.58 2.90 -26.98
N PRO A 78 -15.93 3.23 -25.85
CA PRO A 78 -15.40 2.24 -24.90
C PRO A 78 -16.44 1.27 -24.32
N ARG A 79 -17.74 1.56 -24.43
CA ARG A 79 -18.83 0.68 -23.98
C ARG A 79 -19.41 -0.19 -25.10
N SER A 80 -18.96 0.02 -26.34
CA SER A 80 -19.46 -0.74 -27.47
C SER A 80 -19.08 -2.23 -27.37
N PRO A 81 -19.94 -3.15 -27.83
CA PRO A 81 -19.66 -4.59 -27.75
C PRO A 81 -18.39 -4.98 -28.52
N LYS A 82 -18.14 -4.34 -29.68
CA LYS A 82 -16.93 -4.57 -30.49
C LYS A 82 -15.63 -4.23 -29.74
N PHE A 83 -15.64 -3.12 -28.97
CA PHE A 83 -14.48 -2.75 -28.15
C PHE A 83 -14.26 -3.75 -27.01
N LEU A 84 -15.35 -4.19 -26.36
CA LEU A 84 -15.27 -5.18 -25.29
C LEU A 84 -14.74 -6.54 -25.78
N GLU A 85 -15.14 -6.97 -26.98
CA GLU A 85 -14.61 -8.18 -27.62
C GLU A 85 -13.10 -8.07 -27.89
N MET A 86 -12.66 -6.96 -28.49
CA MET A 86 -11.23 -6.70 -28.74
C MET A 86 -10.42 -6.69 -27.44
N VAL A 87 -10.91 -6.01 -26.39
CA VAL A 87 -10.26 -6.00 -25.08
C VAL A 87 -10.18 -7.43 -24.50
N ALA A 88 -11.25 -8.22 -24.62
CA ALA A 88 -11.27 -9.60 -24.16
C ALA A 88 -10.28 -10.50 -24.92
N GLU A 89 -10.05 -10.26 -26.21
CA GLU A 89 -9.01 -10.94 -26.99
C GLU A 89 -7.61 -10.58 -26.50
N ILE A 90 -7.32 -9.29 -26.33
CA ILE A 90 -6.03 -8.79 -25.80
C ILE A 90 -5.76 -9.40 -24.41
N GLU A 91 -6.75 -9.43 -23.53
CA GLU A 91 -6.58 -10.02 -22.19
C GLU A 91 -6.36 -11.54 -22.24
N LYS A 92 -6.99 -12.26 -23.17
CA LYS A 92 -6.73 -13.70 -23.39
C LYS A 92 -5.31 -13.93 -23.88
N GLU A 93 -4.82 -13.11 -24.82
CA GLU A 93 -3.46 -13.20 -25.34
C GLU A 93 -2.42 -12.87 -24.28
N GLU A 94 -2.60 -11.79 -23.51
CA GLU A 94 -1.73 -11.46 -22.38
C GLU A 94 -1.71 -12.56 -21.34
N LYS A 95 -2.86 -13.14 -20.99
CA LYS A 95 -2.94 -14.24 -20.03
C LYS A 95 -2.16 -15.48 -20.52
N LYS A 96 -2.23 -15.80 -21.82
CA LYS A 96 -1.43 -16.87 -22.42
C LYS A 96 0.06 -16.54 -22.37
N ARG A 97 0.48 -15.33 -22.75
CA ARG A 97 1.88 -14.89 -22.69
C ARG A 97 2.43 -14.91 -21.27
N ARG A 98 1.69 -14.40 -20.29
CA ARG A 98 2.08 -14.43 -18.86
C ARG A 98 2.26 -15.87 -18.34
N LYS A 99 1.38 -16.80 -18.74
CA LYS A 99 1.52 -18.22 -18.39
C LYS A 99 2.79 -18.82 -18.98
N LEU A 100 3.10 -18.53 -20.24
CA LEU A 100 4.30 -19.03 -20.90
C LEU A 100 5.57 -18.47 -20.26
N VAL A 101 5.63 -17.16 -20.00
CA VAL A 101 6.79 -16.53 -19.32
C VAL A 101 6.97 -17.12 -17.92
N LYS A 102 5.89 -17.28 -17.13
CA LYS A 102 5.97 -17.93 -15.82
C LYS A 102 6.48 -19.38 -15.91
N ARG A 103 6.05 -20.12 -16.95
CA ARG A 103 6.53 -21.49 -17.18
C ARG A 103 8.02 -21.50 -17.51
N ARG A 104 8.49 -20.60 -18.38
CA ARG A 104 9.91 -20.47 -18.74
C ARG A 104 10.78 -20.08 -17.55
N LEU A 105 10.36 -19.11 -16.74
CA LEU A 105 11.07 -18.74 -15.51
C LEU A 105 11.15 -19.90 -14.50
N LYS A 106 10.10 -20.72 -14.41
CA LYS A 106 10.12 -21.90 -13.55
C LYS A 106 11.02 -23.00 -14.09
N GLU A 107 11.01 -23.23 -15.41
CA GLU A 107 11.94 -24.15 -16.09
C GLU A 107 13.40 -23.70 -15.89
N GLU A 108 13.69 -22.40 -15.99
CA GLU A 108 15.02 -21.81 -15.80
C GLU A 108 15.50 -21.89 -14.34
N GLN A 109 14.61 -21.66 -13.36
CA GLN A 109 14.94 -21.83 -11.93
C GLN A 109 15.18 -23.29 -11.54
N VAL A 110 14.56 -24.25 -12.23
CA VAL A 110 14.78 -25.69 -12.02
C VAL A 110 16.02 -26.19 -12.78
N ALA A 111 16.38 -25.53 -13.89
CA ALA A 111 17.55 -25.86 -14.70
C ALA A 111 18.85 -25.17 -14.22
N ALA A 112 18.77 -24.19 -13.32
CA ALA A 112 19.96 -23.66 -12.63
C ALA A 112 20.52 -24.75 -11.70
N PRO A 113 21.74 -25.27 -11.96
CA PRO A 113 22.30 -26.34 -11.15
C PRO A 113 22.55 -25.80 -9.74
N VAL A 114 21.96 -26.47 -8.76
CA VAL A 114 22.31 -26.33 -7.35
C VAL A 114 23.76 -26.80 -7.24
N THR A 115 24.73 -25.89 -7.34
CA THR A 115 26.10 -26.17 -6.92
C THR A 115 26.04 -26.35 -5.40
N PRO A 116 26.29 -27.56 -4.85
CA PRO A 116 26.41 -27.72 -3.41
C PRO A 116 27.57 -26.83 -2.92
N PRO A 117 27.43 -26.16 -1.76
CA PRO A 117 28.55 -25.42 -1.19
C PRO A 117 29.67 -26.41 -0.90
N ALA A 118 30.77 -26.28 -1.66
CA ALA A 118 32.00 -27.00 -1.42
C ALA A 118 32.51 -26.67 -0.02
N ASP A 119 32.90 -27.73 0.69
CA ASP A 119 33.65 -27.69 1.95
C ASP A 119 34.69 -26.58 1.96
N SER A 120 34.78 -25.85 3.06
CA SER A 120 35.95 -25.05 3.41
C SER A 120 36.24 -25.25 4.89
N SER A 121 37.43 -25.83 5.10
CA SER A 121 38.12 -26.21 6.33
C SER A 121 38.13 -25.19 7.45
#